data_AF-A0A1M5TSV5-F1
#
_entry.id   AF-A0A1M5TSV5-F1
#
_cell.length_a   1.000
_cell.length_b   1.000
_cell.length_c   1.000
_cell.angle_alpha   90.00
_cell.angle_beta   90.00
_cell.angle_gamma   90.00
#
_symmetry.space_group_name_H-M   'P 1'
#
loop_
_entity.id
_entity.type
_entity.pdbx_description
1 polymer ?
#
loop_
_entity_poly.entity_id
_entity_poly.type
_entity_poly.pdbx_seq_one_letter_code
_entity_poly.pdbx_strand_id
1 'polypeptide(L)'
;MNHFGQTARKDLWWVRPLLVFIGLFSFIVYATWAAFQGEHYAVGPYISPFYSPEIFGNSPHSWFGPKPSWWPTVLGFSPALLILWAPGGMRFTCYYYRGAYYKSFWADPPACAVSEPRKTYRGENSLPLILQNAHRYFLYLAILFVIVLFYDAWKALWFTDPTTGQEHFGMGVGTIVLTLNATLLGGYTFGCHSFRHLVGGFKDQLSKSPVQRKVYTCASCLNKRHMNWAWCSLFGVAFADIYVRLCSMGIWTDWRIF
;
A
#
# COMPACT_ATOMS: atom_id res chain seq x y z
N MET A 1 2.31 40.60 8.05
CA MET A 1 1.81 39.28 7.60
C MET A 1 3.03 38.49 7.14
N ASN A 2 3.27 37.29 7.66
CA ASN A 2 4.39 36.49 7.16
C ASN A 2 4.02 35.93 5.79
N HIS A 3 4.88 36.17 4.79
CA HIS A 3 4.69 35.63 3.44
C HIS A 3 5.05 34.14 3.43
N PHE A 4 4.48 33.36 2.52
CA PHE A 4 4.81 31.94 2.38
C PHE A 4 6.33 31.73 2.19
N GLY A 5 6.91 30.74 2.87
CA GLY A 5 8.33 30.39 2.71
C GLY A 5 9.31 31.32 3.44
N GLN A 6 8.82 32.34 4.14
CA GLN A 6 9.65 33.21 4.97
C GLN A 6 10.27 32.41 6.12
N THR A 7 11.60 32.47 6.22
CA THR A 7 12.36 31.74 7.24
C THR A 7 13.74 32.37 7.45
N ALA A 8 14.30 32.21 8.65
CA ALA A 8 15.70 32.53 8.95
C ALA A 8 16.67 31.38 8.62
N ARG A 9 16.15 30.23 8.17
CA ARG A 9 16.96 29.07 7.82
C ARG A 9 17.78 29.32 6.57
N LYS A 10 19.04 28.87 6.59
CA LYS A 10 19.99 28.95 5.47
C LYS A 10 20.17 27.63 4.72
N ASP A 11 19.63 26.54 5.25
CA ASP A 11 19.75 25.21 4.67
C ASP A 11 18.65 24.95 3.63
N LEU A 12 18.78 23.85 2.88
CA LEU A 12 17.86 23.44 1.81
C LEU A 12 16.57 22.79 2.37
N TRP A 13 15.85 23.53 3.21
CA TRP A 13 14.65 23.06 3.92
C TRP A 13 13.55 22.52 2.99
N TRP A 14 13.51 22.98 1.73
CA TRP A 14 12.52 22.60 0.72
C TRP A 14 12.82 21.26 0.02
N VAL A 15 14.05 20.73 0.10
CA VAL A 15 14.44 19.51 -0.62
C VAL A 15 13.63 18.31 -0.14
N ARG A 16 13.48 18.13 1.17
CA ARG A 16 12.72 17.00 1.73
C ARG A 16 11.25 17.01 1.29
N PRO A 17 10.45 18.08 1.48
CA PRO A 17 9.07 18.09 1.01
C PRO A 17 8.98 17.96 -0.52
N LEU A 18 9.93 18.48 -1.29
CA LEU A 18 9.94 18.29 -2.75
C LEU A 18 10.14 16.82 -3.15
N LEU A 19 11.10 16.12 -2.55
CA LEU A 19 11.33 14.69 -2.83
C LEU A 19 10.11 13.83 -2.46
N VAL A 20 9.46 14.16 -1.34
CA VAL A 20 8.21 13.51 -0.93
C VAL A 20 7.09 13.79 -1.94
N PHE A 21 6.95 15.04 -2.40
CA PHE A 21 5.98 15.41 -3.43
C PHE A 21 6.20 14.61 -4.71
N ILE A 22 7.43 14.59 -5.24
CA ILE A 22 7.78 13.87 -6.46
C ILE A 22 7.48 12.37 -6.31
N GLY A 23 7.93 11.75 -5.21
CA GLY A 23 7.72 10.32 -4.96
C GLY A 23 6.24 9.94 -4.86
N LEU A 24 5.45 10.68 -4.07
CA LEU A 24 4.02 10.41 -3.90
C LEU A 24 3.22 10.74 -5.15
N PHE A 25 3.51 11.87 -5.82
CA PHE A 25 2.84 12.26 -7.05
C PHE A 25 3.09 11.25 -8.17
N SER A 26 4.35 10.82 -8.36
CA SER A 26 4.69 9.79 -9.35
C SER A 26 3.98 8.47 -9.06
N PHE A 27 3.92 8.07 -7.79
CA PHE A 27 3.16 6.88 -7.40
C PHE A 27 1.66 7.04 -7.66
N ILE A 28 1.06 8.19 -7.35
CA ILE A 28 -0.36 8.45 -7.63
C ILE A 28 -0.64 8.35 -9.13
N VAL A 29 0.17 9.02 -9.96
CA VAL A 29 0.03 8.97 -11.42
C VAL A 29 0.13 7.53 -11.92
N TYR A 30 1.16 6.79 -11.48
CA TYR A 30 1.34 5.38 -11.84
C TYR A 30 0.15 4.54 -11.39
N ALA A 31 -0.26 4.68 -10.13
CA ALA A 31 -1.32 3.87 -9.55
C ALA A 31 -2.68 4.13 -10.18
N THR A 32 -2.97 5.38 -10.52
CA THR A 32 -4.17 5.75 -11.27
C THR A 32 -4.13 5.15 -12.65
N TRP A 33 -3.01 5.29 -13.38
CA TRP A 33 -2.88 4.67 -14.70
C TRP A 33 -3.06 3.15 -14.64
N ALA A 34 -2.35 2.45 -13.75
CA ALA A 34 -2.48 1.01 -13.57
C ALA A 34 -3.92 0.62 -13.23
N ALA A 35 -4.58 1.34 -12.31
CA ALA A 35 -5.96 1.07 -11.93
C ALA A 35 -6.93 1.13 -13.11
N PHE A 36 -6.77 2.08 -14.04
CA PHE A 36 -7.64 2.21 -15.21
C PHE A 36 -7.22 1.33 -16.38
N GLN A 37 -5.96 0.92 -16.45
CA GLN A 37 -5.45 0.14 -17.57
C GLN A 37 -6.06 -1.26 -17.62
N GLY A 38 -6.30 -1.90 -16.47
CA GLY A 38 -7.19 -3.08 -16.39
C GLY A 38 -6.69 -4.37 -17.05
N GLU A 39 -5.46 -4.42 -17.56
CA GLU A 39 -4.90 -5.53 -18.35
C GLU A 39 -3.48 -5.88 -17.84
N HIS A 40 -2.87 -6.96 -18.35
CA HIS A 40 -1.49 -7.33 -18.02
C HIS A 40 -1.19 -7.40 -16.51
N TYR A 41 -2.15 -7.85 -15.71
CA TYR A 41 -2.05 -7.87 -14.24
C TYR A 41 -1.87 -9.27 -13.67
N ALA A 42 -1.88 -10.31 -14.51
CA ALA A 42 -1.63 -11.69 -14.12
C ALA A 42 -0.84 -12.42 -15.22
N VAL A 43 0.07 -13.32 -14.82
CA VAL A 43 0.83 -14.20 -15.70
C VAL A 43 1.28 -15.44 -14.95
N GLY A 44 1.01 -16.62 -15.51
CA GLY A 44 1.30 -17.89 -14.82
C GLY A 44 0.66 -17.90 -13.42
N PRO A 45 1.42 -18.19 -12.35
CA PRO A 45 0.90 -18.19 -10.98
C PRO A 45 0.94 -16.81 -10.31
N TYR A 46 1.33 -15.75 -11.03
CA TYR A 46 1.53 -14.42 -10.47
C TYR A 46 0.34 -13.50 -10.75
N ILE A 47 -0.09 -12.80 -9.70
CA ILE A 47 -1.04 -11.70 -9.76
C ILE A 47 -0.41 -10.43 -9.19
N SER A 48 -0.63 -9.31 -9.87
CA SER A 48 -0.21 -8.01 -9.40
C SER A 48 -0.93 -7.65 -8.09
N PRO A 49 -0.22 -7.10 -7.09
CA PRO A 49 -0.84 -6.66 -5.85
C PRO A 49 -1.82 -5.49 -6.02
N PHE A 50 -1.84 -4.82 -7.18
CA PHE A 50 -2.83 -3.78 -7.49
C PHE A 50 -4.20 -4.34 -7.84
N TYR A 51 -4.27 -5.63 -8.16
CA TYR A 51 -5.48 -6.31 -8.62
C TYR A 51 -5.87 -7.47 -7.70
N SER A 52 -5.11 -7.69 -6.62
CA SER A 52 -5.39 -8.73 -5.62
C SER A 52 -6.06 -8.17 -4.36
N PRO A 53 -7.15 -8.80 -3.86
CA PRO A 53 -7.84 -9.95 -4.45
C PRO A 53 -8.59 -9.57 -5.73
N GLU A 54 -8.53 -10.43 -6.74
CA GLU A 54 -9.32 -10.25 -7.95
C GLU A 54 -10.75 -10.73 -7.67
N ILE A 55 -11.64 -9.78 -7.35
CA ILE A 55 -13.04 -10.10 -7.03
C ILE A 55 -13.76 -10.61 -8.29
N PHE A 56 -13.65 -9.86 -9.38
CA PHE A 56 -14.16 -10.21 -10.70
C PHE A 56 -13.08 -9.90 -11.73
N GLY A 57 -12.95 -10.77 -12.73
CA GLY A 57 -12.00 -10.62 -13.81
C GLY A 57 -11.75 -11.94 -14.55
N ASN A 58 -10.92 -11.88 -15.58
CA ASN A 58 -10.75 -12.99 -16.52
C ASN A 58 -9.57 -13.90 -16.16
N SER A 59 -8.79 -13.55 -15.14
CA SER A 59 -7.63 -14.35 -14.77
C SER A 59 -8.04 -15.56 -13.90
N PRO A 60 -7.19 -16.61 -13.84
CA PRO A 60 -7.40 -17.75 -12.93
C PRO A 60 -7.48 -17.37 -11.44
N HIS A 61 -7.08 -16.14 -11.08
CA HIS A 61 -7.12 -15.65 -9.71
C HIS A 61 -8.49 -15.06 -9.31
N SER A 62 -9.45 -14.94 -10.24
CA SER A 62 -10.75 -14.35 -9.97
C SER A 62 -11.58 -15.21 -8.99
N TRP A 63 -12.11 -14.59 -7.95
CA TRP A 63 -12.87 -15.30 -6.91
C TRP A 63 -14.32 -15.59 -7.32
N PHE A 64 -14.94 -14.68 -8.06
CA PHE A 64 -16.34 -14.80 -8.47
C PHE A 64 -16.52 -14.89 -9.99
N GLY A 65 -15.42 -15.13 -10.72
CA GLY A 65 -15.43 -15.31 -12.17
C GLY A 65 -15.34 -13.99 -12.96
N PRO A 66 -15.79 -13.96 -14.22
CA PRO A 66 -15.61 -12.81 -15.10
C PRO A 66 -16.43 -11.61 -14.65
N LYS A 67 -16.17 -10.46 -15.28
CA LYS A 67 -16.95 -9.23 -15.11
C LYS A 67 -18.46 -9.54 -15.23
N PRO A 68 -19.30 -9.14 -14.25
CA PRO A 68 -20.74 -9.34 -14.36
C PRO A 68 -21.35 -8.65 -15.57
N SER A 69 -22.35 -9.31 -16.18
CA SER A 69 -23.05 -8.78 -17.38
C SER A 69 -23.86 -7.52 -17.09
N TRP A 70 -24.33 -7.35 -15.85
CA TRP A 70 -25.09 -6.18 -15.40
C TRP A 70 -24.22 -4.95 -15.10
N TRP A 71 -22.89 -5.04 -15.19
CA TRP A 71 -22.00 -3.92 -14.87
C TRP A 71 -22.26 -2.72 -15.78
N PRO A 72 -22.51 -1.51 -15.24
CA PRO A 72 -22.83 -0.34 -16.05
C PRO A 72 -21.70 -0.02 -17.04
N THR A 73 -21.98 -0.01 -18.34
CA THR A 73 -20.99 0.24 -19.40
C THR A 73 -20.37 1.64 -19.32
N VAL A 74 -21.09 2.61 -18.74
CA VAL A 74 -20.60 3.97 -18.49
C VAL A 74 -19.48 3.99 -17.44
N LEU A 75 -19.47 3.03 -16.52
CA LEU A 75 -18.40 2.86 -15.54
C LEU A 75 -17.37 1.90 -16.14
N GLY A 76 -16.21 2.44 -16.53
CA GLY A 76 -15.06 1.61 -16.91
C GLY A 76 -14.80 0.52 -15.85
N PHE A 77 -14.45 -0.68 -16.31
CA PHE A 77 -14.23 -1.81 -15.42
C PHE A 77 -12.75 -2.16 -15.35
N SER A 78 -12.24 -2.28 -14.13
CA SER A 78 -10.94 -2.84 -13.83
C SER A 78 -11.01 -3.50 -12.45
N PRO A 79 -10.48 -4.71 -12.26
CA PRO A 79 -10.50 -5.37 -10.95
C PRO A 79 -9.86 -4.52 -9.86
N ALA A 80 -8.83 -3.73 -10.20
CA ALA A 80 -8.15 -2.82 -9.29
C ALA A 80 -9.07 -1.73 -8.71
N LEU A 81 -10.03 -1.20 -9.49
CA LEU A 81 -10.93 -0.14 -9.03
C LEU A 81 -11.86 -0.61 -7.89
N LEU A 82 -12.15 -1.91 -7.82
CA LEU A 82 -12.99 -2.50 -6.78
C LEU A 82 -12.31 -2.51 -5.41
N ILE A 83 -10.98 -2.60 -5.40
CA ILE A 83 -10.20 -2.92 -4.19
C ILE A 83 -9.28 -1.78 -3.76
N LEU A 84 -8.72 -0.98 -4.69
CA LEU A 84 -7.65 -0.02 -4.41
C LEU A 84 -8.03 1.13 -3.45
N TRP A 85 -9.32 1.44 -3.32
CA TRP A 85 -9.79 2.43 -2.35
C TRP A 85 -9.45 2.03 -0.89
N ALA A 86 -9.35 0.73 -0.58
CA ALA A 86 -9.04 0.25 0.75
C ALA A 86 -7.55 0.45 1.14
N PRO A 87 -6.54 -0.06 0.39
CA PRO A 87 -5.14 0.23 0.67
C PRO A 87 -4.80 1.71 0.44
N GLY A 88 -5.43 2.36 -0.54
CA GLY A 88 -5.34 3.80 -0.77
C GLY A 88 -5.83 4.59 0.45
N GLY A 89 -6.99 4.22 1.00
CA GLY A 89 -7.55 4.77 2.22
C GLY A 89 -6.64 4.54 3.43
N MET A 90 -6.07 3.34 3.59
CA MET A 90 -5.11 3.04 4.65
C MET A 90 -3.88 3.96 4.59
N ARG A 91 -3.34 4.25 3.40
CA ARG A 91 -2.22 5.20 3.24
C ARG A 91 -2.68 6.64 3.45
N PHE A 92 -3.76 7.07 2.81
CA PHE A 92 -4.24 8.45 2.87
C PHE A 92 -4.64 8.90 4.28
N THR A 93 -5.18 7.98 5.08
CA THR A 93 -5.61 8.23 6.46
C THR A 93 -4.52 8.02 7.51
N CYS A 94 -3.35 7.51 7.11
CA CYS A 94 -2.25 7.23 8.04
C CYS A 94 -1.64 8.52 8.58
N TYR A 95 -1.40 8.56 9.89
CA TYR A 95 -0.75 9.68 10.57
C TYR A 95 0.57 10.12 9.91
N TYR A 96 1.39 9.15 9.49
CA TYR A 96 2.65 9.43 8.78
C TYR A 96 2.41 10.13 7.43
N TYR A 97 1.57 9.54 6.57
CA TYR A 97 1.28 10.07 5.24
C TYR A 97 0.60 11.43 5.32
N ARG A 98 -0.31 11.62 6.27
CA ARG A 98 -0.92 12.91 6.59
C ARG A 98 0.11 14.00 6.80
N GLY A 99 1.07 13.76 7.69
CA GLY A 99 2.18 14.68 7.90
C GLY A 99 3.04 14.86 6.65
N ALA A 100 3.18 13.83 5.80
CA ALA A 100 3.93 13.93 4.55
C ALA A 100 3.22 14.86 3.54
N TYR A 101 1.94 14.62 3.24
CA TYR A 101 1.24 15.41 2.23
C TYR A 101 0.80 16.80 2.70
N TYR A 102 0.57 17.01 4.00
CA TYR A 102 0.37 18.37 4.55
C TYR A 102 1.60 19.24 4.26
N LYS A 103 2.81 18.67 4.42
CA LYS A 103 4.07 19.39 4.18
C LYS A 103 4.39 19.53 2.69
N SER A 104 4.20 18.47 1.91
CA SER A 104 4.67 18.41 0.53
C SER A 104 3.66 18.92 -0.50
N PHE A 105 2.36 18.82 -0.24
CA PHE A 105 1.30 19.29 -1.16
C PHE A 105 0.62 20.57 -0.67
N TRP A 106 0.35 20.69 0.63
CA TRP A 106 -0.37 21.85 1.17
C TRP A 106 0.53 22.95 1.74
N ALA A 107 1.81 22.62 1.95
CA ALA A 107 2.80 23.47 2.56
C ALA A 107 2.35 24.03 3.94
N ASP A 108 1.87 23.14 4.81
CA ASP A 108 1.17 23.46 6.09
C ASP A 108 1.84 22.83 7.33
N PRO A 109 2.93 23.40 7.90
CA PRO A 109 3.98 24.17 7.23
C PRO A 109 5.00 23.23 6.56
N PRO A 110 5.69 23.64 5.47
CA PRO A 110 6.55 22.74 4.70
C PRO A 110 7.77 22.22 5.49
N ALA A 111 8.27 23.01 6.44
CA ALA A 111 9.33 22.63 7.36
C ALA A 111 9.26 23.43 8.67
N CYS A 112 9.95 22.96 9.71
CA CYS A 112 10.07 23.71 10.97
C CYS A 112 10.69 25.09 10.72
N ALA A 113 10.12 26.11 11.37
CA ALA A 113 10.50 27.52 11.25
C ALA A 113 10.39 28.09 9.82
N VAL A 114 9.54 27.51 8.97
CA VAL A 114 9.19 28.05 7.65
C VAL A 114 7.69 28.38 7.67
N SER A 115 7.33 29.60 7.27
CA SER A 115 5.93 30.04 7.26
C SER A 115 5.08 29.29 6.21
N GLU A 116 3.84 29.02 6.59
CA GLU A 116 2.80 28.42 5.74
C GLU A 116 1.90 29.49 5.10
N PRO A 117 1.21 29.18 3.98
CA PRO A 117 0.26 30.13 3.38
C PRO A 117 -1.04 30.24 4.18
N ARG A 118 -1.31 29.26 5.06
CA ARG A 118 -2.51 29.16 5.86
C ARG A 118 -2.47 30.13 7.04
N LYS A 119 -3.63 30.70 7.39
CA LYS A 119 -3.79 31.65 8.50
C LYS A 119 -4.60 31.10 9.68
N THR A 120 -5.28 29.97 9.48
CA THR A 120 -6.22 29.40 10.47
C THR A 120 -6.12 27.87 10.48
N TYR A 121 -5.89 27.30 11.65
CA TYR A 121 -5.92 25.86 11.87
C TYR A 121 -7.36 25.38 12.09
N ARG A 122 -7.88 24.50 11.22
CA ARG A 122 -9.23 23.93 11.34
C ARG A 122 -9.26 22.59 12.11
N GLY A 123 -8.09 22.02 12.40
CA GLY A 123 -7.97 20.69 12.99
C GLY A 123 -8.57 19.57 12.14
N GLU A 124 -8.59 18.37 12.72
CA GLU A 124 -9.11 17.14 12.09
C GLU A 124 -10.58 16.85 12.46
N ASN A 125 -11.27 17.85 13.01
CA ASN A 125 -12.69 17.76 13.38
C ASN A 125 -13.63 18.46 12.38
N SER A 126 -13.14 18.78 11.18
CA SER A 126 -13.93 19.42 10.13
C SER A 126 -13.72 18.74 8.78
N LEU A 127 -14.73 18.80 7.90
CA LEU A 127 -14.60 18.27 6.55
C LEU A 127 -13.53 19.05 5.75
N PRO A 128 -12.68 18.37 4.97
CA PRO A 128 -12.65 16.91 4.71
C PRO A 128 -11.79 16.09 5.70
N LEU A 129 -11.06 16.73 6.62
CA LEU A 129 -10.06 16.08 7.48
C LEU A 129 -10.63 15.14 8.54
N ILE A 130 -11.92 15.25 8.86
CA ILE A 130 -12.61 14.29 9.74
C ILE A 130 -12.56 12.85 9.22
N LEU A 131 -12.44 12.66 7.90
CA LEU A 131 -12.30 11.34 7.27
C LEU A 131 -11.01 10.61 7.68
N GLN A 132 -10.00 11.34 8.19
CA GLN A 132 -8.76 10.75 8.69
C GLN A 132 -9.02 9.83 9.90
N ASN A 133 -10.09 10.06 10.66
CA ASN A 133 -10.50 9.19 11.77
C ASN A 133 -10.93 7.79 11.32
N ALA A 134 -11.22 7.61 10.03
CA ALA A 134 -11.56 6.30 9.47
C ALA A 134 -10.35 5.35 9.36
N HIS A 135 -9.12 5.82 9.63
CA HIS A 135 -7.90 5.00 9.56
C HIS A 135 -8.01 3.67 10.30
N ARG A 136 -8.66 3.67 11.48
CA ARG A 136 -8.86 2.45 12.27
C ARG A 136 -9.66 1.37 11.52
N TYR A 137 -10.60 1.78 10.66
CA TYR A 137 -11.41 0.86 9.87
C TYR A 137 -10.64 0.32 8.68
N PHE A 138 -9.87 1.19 8.01
CA PHE A 138 -8.97 0.77 6.94
C PHE A 138 -7.90 -0.21 7.41
N LEU A 139 -7.47 -0.14 8.67
CA LEU A 139 -6.54 -1.12 9.24
C LEU A 139 -7.10 -2.56 9.19
N TYR A 140 -8.37 -2.76 9.54
CA TYR A 140 -8.97 -4.10 9.50
C TYR A 140 -9.01 -4.65 8.07
N LEU A 141 -9.37 -3.81 7.10
CA LEU A 141 -9.29 -4.18 5.69
C LEU A 141 -7.85 -4.50 5.30
N ALA A 142 -6.88 -3.64 5.65
CA ALA A 142 -5.47 -3.85 5.32
C ALA A 142 -4.90 -5.18 5.87
N ILE A 143 -5.34 -5.64 7.04
CA ILE A 143 -4.96 -6.95 7.58
C ILE A 143 -5.46 -8.08 6.67
N LEU A 144 -6.72 -8.00 6.21
CA LEU A 144 -7.28 -8.98 5.26
C LEU A 144 -6.50 -8.99 3.95
N PHE A 145 -6.19 -7.82 3.39
CA PHE A 145 -5.38 -7.71 2.18
C PHE A 145 -3.99 -8.31 2.36
N VAL A 146 -3.32 -8.07 3.49
CA VAL A 146 -2.00 -8.67 3.75
C VAL A 146 -2.09 -10.20 3.77
N ILE A 147 -3.13 -10.78 4.36
CA ILE A 147 -3.36 -12.24 4.35
C ILE A 147 -3.53 -12.75 2.91
N VAL A 148 -4.36 -12.07 2.11
CA VAL A 148 -4.57 -12.42 0.69
C VAL A 148 -3.26 -12.35 -0.09
N LEU A 149 -2.46 -11.30 0.10
CA LEU A 149 -1.18 -11.15 -0.60
C LEU A 149 -0.16 -12.22 -0.21
N PHE A 150 -0.15 -12.67 1.05
CA PHE A 150 0.65 -13.84 1.44
C PHE A 150 0.11 -15.14 0.84
N TYR A 151 -1.21 -15.28 0.70
CA TYR A 151 -1.81 -16.41 0.00
C TYR A 151 -1.47 -16.43 -1.50
N ASP A 152 -1.43 -15.27 -2.15
CA ASP A 152 -0.97 -15.17 -3.54
C ASP A 152 0.53 -15.43 -3.67
N ALA A 153 1.35 -14.98 -2.71
CA ALA A 153 2.77 -15.33 -2.65
C ALA A 153 2.98 -16.85 -2.45
N TRP A 154 2.08 -17.52 -1.72
CA TRP A 154 2.07 -18.98 -1.63
C TRP A 154 1.67 -19.64 -2.96
N LYS A 155 0.61 -19.17 -3.61
CA LYS A 155 0.20 -19.66 -4.95
C LYS A 155 1.29 -19.47 -5.99
N ALA A 156 2.06 -18.40 -5.88
CA ALA A 156 3.23 -18.09 -6.70
C ALA A 156 4.36 -19.14 -6.59
N LEU A 157 4.30 -20.11 -5.67
CA LEU A 157 5.22 -21.25 -5.59
C LEU A 157 4.76 -22.46 -6.42
N TRP A 158 3.54 -22.45 -6.96
CA TRP A 158 2.96 -23.59 -7.66
C TRP A 158 2.88 -23.28 -9.15
N PHE A 159 3.73 -23.95 -9.93
CA PHE A 159 3.81 -23.75 -11.37
C PHE A 159 3.15 -24.91 -12.10
N THR A 160 2.21 -24.60 -12.98
CA THR A 160 1.57 -25.59 -13.84
C THR A 160 2.42 -25.83 -15.09
N ASP A 161 2.73 -27.08 -15.39
CA ASP A 161 3.36 -27.48 -16.64
C ASP A 161 2.33 -27.35 -17.80
N PRO A 162 2.63 -26.56 -18.85
CA PRO A 162 1.72 -26.38 -19.98
C PRO A 162 1.40 -27.66 -20.75
N THR A 163 2.28 -28.67 -20.69
CA THR A 163 2.15 -29.92 -21.46
C THR A 163 1.39 -31.00 -20.71
N THR A 164 1.64 -31.15 -19.41
CA THR A 164 1.04 -32.19 -18.58
C THR A 164 -0.13 -31.69 -17.73
N GLY A 165 -0.24 -30.37 -17.55
CA GLY A 165 -1.22 -29.75 -16.66
C GLY A 165 -0.95 -29.99 -15.16
N GLN A 166 0.17 -30.64 -14.81
CA GLN A 166 0.49 -30.91 -13.41
C GLN A 166 1.12 -29.70 -12.74
N GLU A 167 0.76 -29.47 -11.48
CA GLU A 167 1.39 -28.46 -10.64
C GLU A 167 2.65 -29.02 -9.98
N HIS A 168 3.72 -28.26 -10.07
CA HIS A 168 4.97 -28.55 -9.41
C HIS A 168 5.36 -27.39 -8.49
N PHE A 169 5.91 -27.74 -7.33
CA PHE A 169 6.50 -26.75 -6.44
C PHE A 169 7.76 -26.19 -7.07
N GLY A 170 7.86 -24.87 -7.11
CA GLY A 170 9.03 -24.18 -7.64
C GLY A 170 9.13 -22.76 -7.10
N MET A 171 10.21 -22.08 -7.46
CA MET A 171 10.43 -20.68 -7.09
C MET A 171 10.96 -19.91 -8.29
N GLY A 172 10.21 -18.89 -8.71
CA GLY A 172 10.67 -17.92 -9.70
C GLY A 172 11.07 -16.61 -9.04
N VAL A 173 11.71 -15.73 -9.82
CA VAL A 173 12.00 -14.36 -9.38
C VAL A 173 10.70 -13.63 -9.03
N GLY A 174 9.60 -13.85 -9.76
CA GLY A 174 8.29 -13.30 -9.46
C GLY A 174 7.77 -13.73 -8.08
N THR A 175 8.02 -14.97 -7.67
CA THR A 175 7.66 -15.48 -6.34
C THR A 175 8.38 -14.70 -5.24
N ILE A 176 9.66 -14.41 -5.42
CA ILE A 176 10.46 -13.58 -4.50
C ILE A 176 9.91 -12.16 -4.45
N VAL A 177 9.63 -11.56 -5.61
CA VAL A 177 9.08 -10.21 -5.71
C VAL A 177 7.74 -10.08 -4.98
N LEU A 178 6.81 -11.02 -5.18
CA LEU A 178 5.50 -11.01 -4.53
C LEU A 178 5.62 -11.26 -3.01
N THR A 179 6.50 -12.17 -2.58
CA THR A 179 6.75 -12.45 -1.16
C THR A 179 7.36 -11.25 -0.44
N LEU A 180 8.34 -10.58 -1.07
CA LEU A 180 8.94 -9.37 -0.53
C LEU A 180 7.90 -8.25 -0.46
N ASN A 181 7.08 -8.08 -1.48
CA ASN A 181 6.00 -7.10 -1.48
C ASN A 181 4.99 -7.35 -0.34
N ALA A 182 4.49 -8.58 -0.18
CA ALA A 182 3.58 -8.97 0.90
C ALA A 182 4.22 -8.71 2.28
N THR A 183 5.52 -8.99 2.43
CA THR A 183 6.29 -8.72 3.64
C THR A 183 6.41 -7.24 3.95
N LEU A 184 6.72 -6.41 2.94
CA LEU A 184 6.84 -4.95 3.09
C LEU A 184 5.49 -4.32 3.48
N LEU A 185 4.40 -4.75 2.83
CA LEU A 185 3.04 -4.32 3.15
C LEU A 185 2.61 -4.80 4.54
N GLY A 186 2.94 -6.04 4.91
CA GLY A 186 2.73 -6.56 6.26
C GLY A 186 3.48 -5.75 7.32
N GLY A 187 4.76 -5.43 7.08
CA GLY A 187 5.57 -4.58 7.96
C GLY A 187 4.97 -3.17 8.13
N TYR A 188 4.40 -2.60 7.07
CA TYR A 188 3.68 -1.33 7.14
C TYR A 188 2.38 -1.46 7.97
N THR A 189 1.54 -2.44 7.69
CA THR A 189 0.26 -2.68 8.37
C THR A 189 0.45 -3.00 9.85
N PHE A 190 1.29 -3.99 10.17
CA PHE A 190 1.54 -4.44 11.55
C PHE A 190 2.50 -3.52 12.33
N GLY A 191 3.20 -2.62 11.65
CA GLY A 191 3.96 -1.53 12.26
C GLY A 191 3.13 -0.28 12.56
N CYS A 192 1.84 -0.25 12.21
CA CYS A 192 0.99 0.93 12.40
C CYS A 192 0.70 1.22 13.89
N HIS A 193 0.58 2.51 14.24
CA HIS A 193 0.13 2.93 15.58
C HIS A 193 -1.28 2.40 15.91
N SER A 194 -2.18 2.37 14.92
CA SER A 194 -3.52 1.83 15.10
C SER A 194 -3.48 0.32 15.40
N PHE A 195 -2.55 -0.43 14.77
CA PHE A 195 -2.36 -1.84 15.08
C PHE A 195 -1.79 -2.05 16.50
N ARG A 196 -0.82 -1.23 16.92
CA ARG A 196 -0.33 -1.23 18.29
C ARG A 196 -1.44 -0.98 19.31
N HIS A 197 -2.36 -0.07 19.02
CA HIS A 197 -3.52 0.18 19.86
C HIS A 197 -4.46 -1.04 19.87
N LEU A 198 -4.73 -1.64 18.71
CA LEU A 198 -5.57 -2.84 18.59
C LEU A 198 -5.03 -4.01 19.43
N VAL A 199 -3.72 -4.30 19.35
CA VAL A 199 -3.11 -5.41 20.09
C VAL A 199 -2.81 -5.08 21.55
N GLY A 200 -2.63 -3.79 21.87
CA GLY A 200 -2.54 -3.30 23.25
C GLY A 200 -3.86 -3.49 24.01
N GLY A 201 -4.98 -3.34 23.29
CA GLY A 201 -6.33 -3.48 23.83
C GLY A 201 -6.66 -2.42 24.88
N PHE A 202 -7.81 -2.60 25.55
CA PHE A 202 -8.26 -1.75 26.66
C PHE A 202 -7.60 -2.17 27.98
N LYS A 203 -6.26 -2.26 28.01
CA LYS A 203 -5.52 -2.69 29.20
C LYS A 203 -4.56 -1.60 29.67
N ASP A 204 -4.71 -1.23 30.93
CA ASP A 204 -3.78 -0.30 31.59
C ASP A 204 -2.46 -0.97 31.98
N GLN A 205 -2.47 -2.31 32.16
CA GLN A 205 -1.29 -3.09 32.56
C GLN A 205 -1.03 -4.27 31.61
N LEU A 206 -0.34 -3.99 30.49
CA LEU A 206 0.09 -5.00 29.52
C LEU A 206 1.02 -6.08 30.12
N SER A 207 1.72 -5.79 31.22
CA SER A 207 2.62 -6.73 31.90
C SER A 207 1.91 -8.01 32.38
N LYS A 208 0.62 -7.93 32.71
CA LYS A 208 -0.20 -9.07 33.17
C LYS A 208 -0.74 -9.93 32.02
N SER A 209 -0.37 -9.64 30.77
CA SER A 209 -0.87 -10.34 29.59
C SER A 209 0.28 -10.66 28.65
N PRO A 210 1.04 -11.75 28.92
CA PRO A 210 2.33 -12.00 28.29
C PRO A 210 2.26 -12.13 26.77
N VAL A 211 1.21 -12.79 26.23
CA VAL A 211 1.01 -12.92 24.78
C VAL A 211 0.77 -11.56 24.13
N GLN A 212 -0.17 -10.76 24.65
CA GLN A 212 -0.43 -9.41 24.13
C GLN A 212 0.78 -8.50 24.26
N ARG A 213 1.51 -8.56 25.38
CA ARG A 213 2.77 -7.83 25.56
C ARG A 213 3.78 -8.20 24.48
N LYS A 214 3.93 -9.48 24.14
CA LYS A 214 4.84 -9.94 23.08
C LYS A 214 4.44 -9.37 21.72
N VAL A 215 3.17 -9.51 21.34
CA VAL A 215 2.64 -8.96 20.07
C VAL A 215 2.81 -7.43 20.02
N TYR A 216 2.46 -6.73 21.10
CA TYR A 216 2.66 -5.28 21.21
C TYR A 216 4.13 -4.87 21.08
N THR A 217 5.04 -5.65 21.67
CA THR A 217 6.49 -5.40 21.58
C THR A 217 7.01 -5.62 20.16
N CYS A 218 6.56 -6.67 19.47
CA CYS A 218 6.88 -6.91 18.06
C CYS A 218 6.35 -5.79 17.16
N ALA A 219 5.08 -5.41 17.31
CA ALA A 219 4.48 -4.29 16.59
C ALA A 219 5.22 -2.96 16.89
N SER A 220 5.66 -2.77 18.13
CA SER A 220 6.48 -1.61 18.51
C SER A 220 7.86 -1.62 17.87
N CYS A 221 8.47 -2.78 17.67
CA CYS A 221 9.72 -2.92 16.93
C CYS A 221 9.57 -2.47 15.47
N LEU A 222 8.52 -2.94 14.79
CA LEU A 222 8.19 -2.52 13.42
C LEU A 222 7.86 -1.02 13.36
N ASN A 223 7.10 -0.52 14.33
CA ASN A 223 6.66 0.87 14.38
C ASN A 223 7.81 1.88 14.50
N LYS A 224 8.91 1.54 15.17
CA LYS A 224 10.12 2.40 15.23
C LYS A 224 10.64 2.77 13.84
N ARG A 225 10.40 1.92 12.84
CA ARG A 225 10.79 2.13 11.44
C ARG A 225 9.57 2.22 10.51
N HIS A 226 8.39 2.60 11.03
CA HIS A 226 7.14 2.63 10.27
C HIS A 226 7.24 3.47 8.99
N MET A 227 7.93 4.62 9.05
CA MET A 227 8.20 5.46 7.87
C MET A 227 8.98 4.68 6.78
N ASN A 228 9.97 3.87 7.16
CA ASN A 228 10.74 3.10 6.20
C ASN A 228 9.87 2.01 5.57
N TRP A 229 9.06 1.30 6.38
CA TRP A 229 8.08 0.35 5.85
C TRP A 229 7.07 1.00 4.90
N ALA A 230 6.64 2.24 5.18
CA ALA A 230 5.72 2.98 4.32
C ALA A 230 6.32 3.22 2.93
N TRP A 231 7.55 3.73 2.85
CA TRP A 231 8.23 3.97 1.56
C TRP A 231 8.65 2.69 0.85
N CYS A 232 9.26 1.74 1.56
CA CYS A 232 9.67 0.48 0.95
C CYS A 232 8.46 -0.28 0.40
N SER A 233 7.34 -0.31 1.11
CA SER A 233 6.11 -0.92 0.59
C SER A 233 5.48 -0.13 -0.55
N LEU A 234 5.61 1.20 -0.59
CA LEU A 234 5.10 2.03 -1.70
C LEU A 234 5.83 1.71 -3.00
N PHE A 235 7.16 1.67 -2.95
CA PHE A 235 7.96 1.31 -4.12
C PHE A 235 7.90 -0.18 -4.43
N GLY A 236 7.86 -1.03 -3.40
CA GLY A 236 7.76 -2.48 -3.55
C GLY A 236 6.47 -2.90 -4.25
N VAL A 237 5.33 -2.30 -3.90
CA VAL A 237 4.04 -2.63 -4.53
C VAL A 237 3.98 -2.14 -5.97
N ALA A 238 4.51 -0.95 -6.27
CA ALA A 238 4.62 -0.48 -7.65
C ALA A 238 5.56 -1.37 -8.47
N PHE A 239 6.71 -1.74 -7.92
CA PHE A 239 7.66 -2.63 -8.59
C PHE A 239 7.06 -4.02 -8.85
N ALA A 240 6.34 -4.59 -7.89
CA ALA A 240 5.67 -5.87 -8.07
C ALA A 240 4.61 -5.82 -9.18
N ASP A 241 3.83 -4.73 -9.27
CA ASP A 241 2.91 -4.53 -10.41
C ASP A 241 3.66 -4.44 -11.74
N ILE A 242 4.72 -3.62 -11.82
CA ILE A 242 5.55 -3.49 -13.02
C ILE A 242 6.15 -4.84 -13.42
N TYR A 243 6.68 -5.60 -12.46
CA TYR A 243 7.30 -6.90 -12.71
C TYR A 243 6.32 -7.87 -13.36
N VAL A 244 5.16 -8.09 -12.72
CA VAL A 244 4.11 -8.99 -13.24
C VAL A 244 3.63 -8.51 -14.61
N ARG A 245 3.48 -7.19 -14.78
CA ARG A 245 3.08 -6.58 -16.04
C ARG A 245 4.06 -6.85 -17.17
N LEU A 246 5.34 -6.54 -16.97
CA LEU A 246 6.38 -6.76 -17.97
C LEU A 246 6.57 -8.24 -18.29
N CYS A 247 6.39 -9.14 -17.31
CA CYS A 247 6.37 -10.58 -17.55
C CYS A 247 5.15 -11.01 -18.39
N SER A 248 3.96 -10.49 -18.09
CA SER A 248 2.74 -10.80 -18.87
C SER A 248 2.81 -10.29 -20.31
N MET A 249 3.57 -9.21 -20.56
CA MET A 249 3.81 -8.66 -21.88
C MET A 249 4.95 -9.35 -22.63
N GLY A 250 5.65 -10.30 -22.00
CA GLY A 250 6.82 -10.97 -22.58
C GLY A 250 8.07 -10.08 -22.70
N ILE A 251 8.07 -8.89 -22.08
CA ILE A 251 9.22 -7.97 -22.08
C ILE A 251 10.29 -8.47 -21.08
N TRP A 252 9.85 -8.95 -19.92
CA TRP A 252 10.72 -9.58 -18.92
C TRP A 252 10.46 -11.09 -18.88
N THR A 253 11.54 -11.86 -18.82
CA THR A 253 11.46 -13.30 -18.59
C THR A 253 11.50 -13.54 -17.08
N ASP A 254 10.50 -14.26 -16.57
CA ASP A 254 10.57 -14.78 -15.21
C ASP A 254 11.52 -15.96 -15.15
N TRP A 255 12.62 -15.81 -14.40
CA TRP A 255 13.62 -16.85 -14.24
C TRP A 255 13.23 -17.81 -13.12
N ARG A 256 13.14 -19.10 -13.46
CA ARG A 256 12.92 -20.18 -12.48
C ARG A 256 14.23 -20.55 -11.81
N ILE A 257 14.19 -20.72 -10.49
CA ILE A 257 15.34 -21.11 -9.66
C ILE A 257 15.34 -22.63 -9.48
N PHE A 258 14.18 -23.23 -9.20
CA PHE A 258 13.90 -24.67 -9.20
C PHE A 258 12.40 -24.90 -9.34
#